data_AF-A0AA39JAU4-F1
#
_entry.id   AF-A0AA39JAU4-F1
#
_cell.length_a   1.000
_cell.length_b   1.000
_cell.length_c   1.000
_cell.angle_alpha   90.00
_cell.angle_beta   90.00
_cell.angle_gamma   90.00
#
_symmetry.space_group_name_H-M   'P 1'
#
loop_
_entity.id
_entity.type
_entity.pdbx_description
1 polymer ?
#
loop_
_entity_poly.entity_id
_entity_poly.type
_entity_poly.pdbx_seq_one_letter_code
_entity_poly.pdbx_strand_id
1 'polypeptide(L)'
;MTYRLPSNLESFVPPPAAQTSAPTSALTHPWRGTLIVSGMRASDKSSNQEIRVTAVETDGDNRVHTWPTHMVFSLTSPYALPIMSQVQSYIRQNRSSPIPLCTILPDRLRDPNTNAVNLSNFRNLSRILFENEMVALASLSSASTPESPQAPPSSGILIFPASNSTALLVGALFLDGESFPDFVLSAMK
;
A
#
# COMPACT_ATOMS: atom_id res chain seq x y z
N MET A 1 -42.62 17.91 -41.38
CA MET A 1 -41.30 17.58 -40.78
C MET A 1 -41.53 16.60 -39.65
N THR A 2 -41.41 15.30 -39.95
CA THR A 2 -41.55 14.20 -38.99
C THR A 2 -40.19 13.89 -38.38
N TYR A 3 -39.95 14.38 -37.16
CA TYR A 3 -38.85 13.91 -36.33
C TYR A 3 -39.29 12.64 -35.61
N ARG A 4 -38.74 11.49 -36.03
CA ARG A 4 -38.91 10.20 -35.35
C ARG A 4 -37.93 10.17 -34.17
N LEU A 5 -38.45 10.26 -32.95
CA LEU A 5 -37.72 9.85 -31.75
C LEU A 5 -37.55 8.32 -31.78
N PRO A 6 -36.34 7.77 -31.64
CA PRO A 6 -36.19 6.37 -31.29
C PRO A 6 -36.56 6.18 -29.80
N SER A 7 -37.68 5.51 -29.58
CA SER A 7 -37.99 4.78 -28.36
C SER A 7 -36.94 3.70 -28.11
N ASN A 8 -36.28 3.72 -26.96
CA ASN A 8 -35.76 2.55 -26.21
C ASN A 8 -35.11 3.07 -24.92
N LEU A 9 -35.93 3.55 -23.99
CA LEU A 9 -35.58 3.61 -22.57
C LEU A 9 -36.17 2.34 -21.94
N GLU A 10 -35.46 1.23 -22.05
CA GLU A 10 -35.72 0.08 -21.21
C GLU A 10 -34.44 -0.75 -21.11
N SER A 11 -33.95 -0.86 -19.87
CA SER A 11 -33.28 -2.00 -19.27
C SER A 11 -32.23 -2.74 -20.10
N PHE A 12 -31.01 -2.86 -19.57
CA PHE A 12 -30.52 -4.16 -19.10
C PHE A 12 -29.07 -3.98 -18.64
N VAL A 13 -28.88 -4.16 -17.33
CA VAL A 13 -27.61 -4.58 -16.74
C VAL A 13 -27.00 -5.67 -17.62
N PRO A 14 -25.76 -5.54 -18.11
CA PRO A 14 -25.19 -6.55 -18.97
C PRO A 14 -25.03 -7.88 -18.21
N PRO A 15 -25.34 -9.02 -18.83
CA PRO A 15 -25.24 -10.34 -18.19
C PRO A 15 -23.77 -10.67 -17.87
N PRO A 16 -23.50 -11.40 -16.76
CA PRO A 16 -22.14 -11.58 -16.21
C PRO A 16 -21.25 -12.57 -17.00
N ALA A 17 -21.53 -12.81 -18.28
CA ALA A 17 -20.84 -13.84 -19.07
C ALA A 17 -19.96 -13.31 -20.23
N ALA A 18 -19.90 -11.98 -20.45
CA ALA A 18 -19.17 -11.39 -21.58
C ALA A 18 -17.90 -10.60 -21.21
N GLN A 19 -17.40 -10.71 -19.97
CA GLN A 19 -16.08 -10.18 -19.61
C GLN A 19 -15.00 -11.26 -19.82
N THR A 20 -14.68 -11.55 -21.08
CA THR A 20 -13.44 -12.27 -21.40
C THR A 20 -12.66 -11.50 -22.46
N SER A 21 -11.36 -11.31 -22.16
CA SER A 21 -10.29 -10.88 -23.07
C SER A 21 -9.98 -9.38 -23.15
N ALA A 22 -9.64 -8.78 -22.00
CA ALA A 22 -8.53 -7.81 -21.94
C ALA A 22 -7.28 -8.58 -21.46
N PRO A 23 -6.06 -8.28 -21.93
CA PRO A 23 -4.91 -9.17 -21.82
C PRO A 23 -4.65 -9.64 -20.39
N THR A 24 -4.83 -10.94 -20.23
CA THR A 24 -4.91 -11.74 -19.00
C THR A 24 -3.52 -11.98 -18.38
N SER A 25 -2.75 -10.92 -18.11
CA SER A 25 -1.51 -11.00 -17.33
C SER A 25 -1.43 -10.01 -16.17
N ALA A 26 -2.31 -9.03 -16.09
CA ALA A 26 -2.41 -8.09 -14.95
C ALA A 26 -3.37 -8.57 -13.82
N LEU A 27 -4.01 -9.73 -13.99
CA LEU A 27 -4.97 -10.32 -13.04
C LEU A 27 -4.45 -11.59 -12.35
N THR A 28 -3.14 -11.85 -12.41
CA THR A 28 -2.54 -13.03 -11.77
C THR A 28 -2.34 -12.80 -10.28
N HIS A 29 -3.44 -12.88 -9.53
CA HIS A 29 -3.57 -12.89 -8.07
C HIS A 29 -3.03 -11.66 -7.32
N PRO A 30 -3.89 -10.89 -6.61
CA PRO A 30 -3.39 -9.88 -5.69
C PRO A 30 -2.50 -10.55 -4.64
N TRP A 31 -1.38 -9.91 -4.28
CA TRP A 31 -0.60 -10.38 -3.14
C TRP A 31 -1.46 -10.31 -1.89
N ARG A 32 -1.39 -11.36 -1.07
CA ARG A 32 -2.07 -11.42 0.21
C ARG A 32 -1.03 -11.68 1.28
N GLY A 33 -1.07 -10.87 2.33
CA GLY A 33 -0.14 -11.03 3.43
C GLY A 33 -0.58 -10.26 4.65
N THR A 34 0.35 -10.17 5.60
CA THR A 34 0.14 -9.55 6.90
C THR A 34 1.15 -8.44 7.10
N LEU A 35 0.64 -7.23 7.37
CA LEU A 35 1.43 -6.12 7.86
C LEU A 35 1.54 -6.28 9.38
N ILE A 36 2.77 -6.32 9.89
CA ILE A 36 3.07 -6.32 11.31
C ILE A 36 3.57 -4.93 11.64
N VAL A 37 2.77 -4.15 12.36
CA VAL A 37 3.08 -2.74 12.64
C VAL A 37 3.22 -2.53 14.14
N SER A 38 4.37 -2.01 14.56
CA SER A 38 4.62 -1.61 15.95
C SER A 38 4.21 -0.15 16.16
N GLY A 39 3.99 0.29 17.41
CA GLY A 39 3.84 1.73 17.69
C GLY A 39 2.48 2.35 17.34
N MET A 40 1.47 1.55 16.97
CA MET A 40 0.12 2.07 16.64
C MET A 40 -0.67 2.58 17.85
N ARG A 41 -0.24 2.26 19.08
CA ARG A 41 -0.90 2.72 20.32
C ARG A 41 0.08 3.53 21.16
N ALA A 42 -0.33 4.73 21.55
CA ALA A 42 0.50 5.60 22.40
C ALA A 42 0.81 4.98 23.77
N SER A 43 -0.14 4.20 24.31
CA SER A 43 -0.01 3.50 25.59
C SER A 43 0.85 2.25 25.55
N ASP A 44 1.03 1.64 24.37
CA ASP A 44 1.80 0.41 24.19
C ASP A 44 2.51 0.44 22.84
N LYS A 45 3.62 1.18 22.80
CA LYS A 45 4.44 1.33 21.59
C LYS A 45 5.15 0.01 21.20
N SER A 46 5.29 -0.93 22.14
CA SER A 46 5.86 -2.27 21.91
C SER A 46 4.87 -3.27 21.33
N SER A 47 3.57 -2.99 21.38
CA SER A 47 2.57 -3.89 20.80
C SER A 47 2.67 -3.92 19.29
N ASN A 48 2.87 -5.12 18.74
CA ASN A 48 2.75 -5.39 17.32
C ASN A 48 1.28 -5.66 16.98
N GLN A 49 0.76 -4.93 16.00
CA GLN A 49 -0.56 -5.17 15.44
C GLN A 49 -0.42 -5.88 14.11
N GLU A 50 -1.11 -7.00 13.96
CA GLU A 50 -1.18 -7.75 12.72
C GLU A 50 -2.41 -7.31 11.91
N ILE A 51 -2.19 -6.93 10.66
CA ILE A 51 -3.23 -6.45 9.75
C ILE A 51 -3.12 -7.25 8.46
N ARG A 52 -4.17 -8.03 8.15
CA ARG A 52 -4.25 -8.81 6.92
C ARG A 52 -4.68 -7.91 5.78
N VAL A 53 -3.92 -7.94 4.70
CA VAL A 53 -4.12 -7.05 3.56
C VAL A 53 -4.00 -7.78 2.24
N THR A 54 -4.54 -7.14 1.21
CA THR A 54 -4.32 -7.49 -0.18
C THR A 54 -3.66 -6.31 -0.88
N ALA A 55 -2.63 -6.56 -1.67
CA ALA A 55 -1.97 -5.54 -2.47
C ALA A 55 -2.03 -5.87 -3.97
N VAL A 56 -2.12 -4.83 -4.78
CA VAL A 56 -2.05 -4.90 -6.24
C VAL A 56 -1.05 -3.86 -6.71
N GLU A 57 -0.05 -4.28 -7.47
CA GLU A 57 0.86 -3.36 -8.15
C GLU A 57 0.08 -2.63 -9.26
N THR A 58 0.05 -1.31 -9.19
CA THR A 58 -0.71 -0.45 -10.10
C THR A 58 0.16 0.14 -11.21
N ASP A 59 1.46 0.23 -10.97
CA ASP A 59 2.44 0.79 -11.89
C ASP A 59 3.75 0.00 -11.70
N GLY A 60 4.13 -0.85 -12.66
CA GLY A 60 5.33 -1.70 -12.60
C GLY A 60 5.21 -3.08 -13.28
N ASP A 61 6.23 -3.93 -13.08
CA ASP A 61 6.42 -5.24 -13.73
C ASP A 61 5.70 -6.42 -13.03
N ASN A 62 4.82 -6.14 -12.05
CA ASN A 62 4.01 -7.13 -11.34
C ASN A 62 4.87 -8.19 -10.61
N ARG A 63 5.74 -7.73 -9.72
CA ARG A 63 6.67 -8.57 -8.95
C ARG A 63 6.10 -8.99 -7.59
N VAL A 64 4.79 -8.85 -7.41
CA VAL A 64 4.07 -9.15 -6.17
C VAL A 64 4.27 -10.59 -5.65
N HIS A 65 4.66 -11.53 -6.51
CA HIS A 65 4.95 -12.92 -6.15
C HIS A 65 6.26 -13.10 -5.38
N THR A 66 7.18 -12.13 -5.42
CA THR A 66 8.46 -12.18 -4.67
C THR A 66 8.33 -11.63 -3.25
N TRP A 67 7.19 -11.03 -2.92
CA TRP A 67 6.99 -10.35 -1.65
C TRP A 67 6.79 -11.35 -0.51
N PRO A 68 7.45 -11.16 0.65
CA PRO A 68 7.21 -11.95 1.85
C PRO A 68 5.72 -11.95 2.24
N THR A 69 5.24 -13.05 2.83
CA THR A 69 3.85 -13.15 3.32
C THR A 69 3.62 -12.31 4.57
N HIS A 70 4.66 -12.07 5.37
CA HIS A 70 4.65 -11.22 6.54
C HIS A 70 5.67 -10.10 6.36
N MET A 71 5.24 -8.86 6.52
CA MET A 71 6.10 -7.68 6.42
C MET A 71 6.04 -6.89 7.70
N VAL A 72 7.21 -6.59 8.26
CA VAL A 72 7.32 -5.77 9.48
C VAL A 72 7.52 -4.33 9.06
N PHE A 73 6.61 -3.47 9.48
CA PHE A 73 6.63 -2.04 9.19
C PHE A 73 7.06 -1.25 10.42
N SER A 74 8.01 -0.36 10.21
CA SER A 74 8.40 0.67 11.16
C SER A 74 7.81 2.01 10.73
N LEU A 75 7.17 2.72 11.65
CA LEU A 75 6.74 4.10 11.41
C LEU A 75 7.92 5.05 11.59
N THR A 76 8.00 6.06 10.73
CA THR A 76 8.91 7.19 10.93
C THR A 76 8.53 7.98 12.17
N SER A 77 9.51 8.57 12.86
CA SER A 77 9.25 9.51 13.95
C SER A 77 8.67 10.82 13.41
N PRO A 78 7.88 11.56 14.21
CA PRO A 78 7.45 12.90 13.84
C PRO A 78 8.67 13.78 13.54
N TYR A 79 8.80 14.20 12.29
CA TYR A 79 9.92 15.00 11.81
C TYR A 79 9.56 16.49 11.78
N ALA A 80 10.55 17.37 11.84
CA ALA A 80 10.32 18.82 11.84
C ALA A 80 9.63 19.33 10.56
N LEU A 81 9.72 18.56 9.47
CA LEU A 81 9.05 18.82 8.20
C LEU A 81 8.07 17.68 7.88
N PRO A 82 6.93 17.97 7.21
CA PRO A 82 5.94 16.97 6.84
C PRO A 82 6.56 15.97 5.85
N ILE A 83 6.88 14.77 6.34
CA ILE A 83 7.54 13.74 5.53
C ILE A 83 6.61 13.20 4.44
N MET A 84 5.31 13.08 4.73
CA MET A 84 4.32 12.62 3.76
C MET A 84 4.26 13.48 2.50
N SER A 85 4.27 14.81 2.63
CA SER A 85 4.26 15.75 1.49
C SER A 85 5.53 15.64 0.65
N GLN A 86 6.68 15.46 1.29
CA GLN A 86 7.96 15.24 0.61
C GLN A 86 7.97 13.92 -0.15
N VAL A 87 7.47 12.83 0.44
CA VAL A 87 7.33 11.53 -0.25
C VAL A 87 6.44 11.66 -1.48
N GLN A 88 5.27 12.29 -1.34
CA GLN A 88 4.35 12.47 -2.46
C GLN A 88 4.97 13.31 -3.59
N SER A 89 5.71 14.35 -3.24
CA SER A 89 6.42 15.20 -4.21
C SER A 89 7.56 14.45 -4.90
N TYR A 90 8.30 13.64 -4.14
CA TYR A 90 9.38 12.80 -4.64
C TYR A 90 8.88 11.75 -5.64
N ILE A 91 7.76 11.10 -5.33
CA ILE A 91 7.13 10.10 -6.20
C ILE A 91 6.60 10.75 -7.49
N ARG A 92 6.02 11.95 -7.41
CA ARG A 92 5.50 12.70 -8.57
C ARG A 92 6.60 13.32 -9.43
N GLN A 93 7.83 13.37 -8.94
CA GLN A 93 8.92 13.97 -9.68
C GLN A 93 9.19 13.16 -10.95
N ASN A 94 9.26 13.84 -12.09
CA ASN A 94 9.49 13.19 -13.38
C ASN A 94 10.94 12.69 -13.44
N ARG A 95 11.16 11.44 -13.02
CA ARG A 95 12.45 10.75 -13.04
C ARG A 95 12.57 9.91 -14.30
N SER A 96 13.81 9.61 -14.69
CA SER A 96 14.08 8.71 -15.83
C SER A 96 13.55 7.29 -15.60
N SER A 97 13.44 6.86 -14.34
CA SER A 97 12.76 5.62 -13.92
C SER A 97 11.66 5.98 -12.93
N PRO A 98 10.37 5.76 -13.26
CA PRO A 98 9.27 5.96 -12.33
C PRO A 98 9.36 4.96 -11.19
N ILE A 99 8.90 5.37 -10.01
CA ILE A 99 8.85 4.50 -8.83
C ILE A 99 7.59 3.63 -8.94
N PRO A 100 7.71 2.30 -8.97
CA PRO A 100 6.55 1.43 -9.05
C PRO A 100 5.64 1.62 -7.83
N LEU A 101 4.33 1.68 -8.08
CA LEU A 101 3.31 1.91 -7.06
C LEU A 101 2.44 0.68 -6.88
N CYS A 102 1.99 0.45 -5.65
CA CYS A 102 0.98 -0.53 -5.32
C CYS A 102 -0.14 0.06 -4.49
N THR A 103 -1.32 -0.53 -4.62
CA THR A 103 -2.50 -0.22 -3.81
C THR A 103 -2.70 -1.33 -2.80
N ILE A 104 -2.82 -0.96 -1.53
CA ILE A 104 -3.00 -1.89 -0.41
C ILE A 104 -4.38 -1.66 0.21
N LEU A 105 -5.11 -2.75 0.40
CA LEU A 105 -6.47 -2.78 0.93
C LEU A 105 -6.57 -3.82 2.06
N PRO A 106 -7.50 -3.65 3.02
CA PRO A 106 -7.74 -4.68 4.03
C PRO A 106 -8.30 -5.96 3.39
N ASP A 107 -7.76 -7.12 3.78
CA ASP A 107 -8.25 -8.43 3.32
C ASP A 107 -9.66 -8.70 3.89
N ARG A 108 -10.49 -9.37 3.09
CA ARG A 108 -11.85 -9.77 3.49
C ARG A 108 -11.79 -11.15 4.13
N LEU A 109 -11.93 -11.18 5.45
CA LEU A 109 -11.87 -12.41 6.23
C LEU A 109 -13.24 -13.09 6.28
N ARG A 110 -13.24 -14.44 6.36
CA ARG A 110 -14.47 -15.24 6.41
C ARG A 110 -15.28 -15.00 7.69
N ASP A 111 -14.58 -14.85 8.82
CA ASP A 111 -15.20 -14.57 10.11
C ASP A 111 -15.53 -13.07 10.24
N PRO A 112 -16.80 -12.70 10.49
CA PRO A 112 -17.23 -11.30 10.50
C PRO A 112 -16.60 -10.49 11.62
N ASN A 113 -16.38 -11.08 12.81
CA ASN A 113 -15.79 -10.38 13.95
C ASN A 113 -14.32 -10.06 13.67
N THR A 114 -13.56 -11.05 13.20
CA THR A 114 -12.15 -10.90 12.82
C THR A 114 -12.01 -9.92 11.65
N ASN A 115 -12.94 -9.95 10.68
CA ASN A 115 -12.95 -9.00 9.58
C ASN A 115 -13.17 -7.56 10.06
N ALA A 116 -14.11 -7.34 11.00
CA ALA A 116 -14.36 -6.03 11.58
C ALA A 116 -13.14 -5.49 12.35
N VAL A 117 -12.46 -6.35 13.12
CA VAL A 117 -11.22 -5.99 13.82
C VAL A 117 -10.12 -5.64 12.82
N ASN A 118 -9.91 -6.46 11.79
CA ASN A 118 -8.90 -6.21 10.75
C ASN A 118 -9.12 -4.88 10.03
N LEU A 119 -10.37 -4.61 9.63
CA LEU A 119 -10.75 -3.36 8.97
C LEU A 119 -10.55 -2.14 9.89
N SER A 120 -10.91 -2.28 11.18
CA SER A 120 -10.70 -1.23 12.18
C SER A 120 -9.22 -0.92 12.36
N ASN A 121 -8.38 -1.95 12.50
CA ASN A 121 -6.93 -1.80 12.63
C ASN A 121 -6.31 -1.15 11.39
N PHE A 122 -6.72 -1.58 10.19
CA PHE A 122 -6.26 -0.98 8.92
C PHE A 122 -6.61 0.52 8.84
N ARG A 123 -7.86 0.88 9.16
CA ARG A 123 -8.29 2.29 9.16
C ARG A 123 -7.57 3.11 10.22
N ASN A 124 -7.32 2.51 11.38
CA ASN A 124 -6.54 3.15 12.43
C ASN A 124 -5.10 3.42 11.98
N LEU A 125 -4.44 2.46 11.33
CA LEU A 125 -3.12 2.66 10.74
C LEU A 125 -3.11 3.83 9.74
N SER A 126 -4.04 3.80 8.78
CA SER A 126 -4.14 4.86 7.77
C SER A 126 -4.36 6.23 8.40
N ARG A 127 -5.22 6.31 9.42
CA ARG A 127 -5.47 7.52 10.19
C ARG A 127 -4.22 8.02 10.92
N ILE A 128 -3.49 7.13 11.61
CA ILE A 128 -2.26 7.49 12.33
C ILE A 128 -1.21 8.06 11.36
N LEU A 129 -1.01 7.42 10.22
CA LEU A 129 -0.07 7.90 9.21
C LEU A 129 -0.49 9.28 8.67
N PHE A 130 -1.80 9.47 8.43
CA PHE A 130 -2.32 10.72 7.88
C PHE A 130 -2.25 11.88 8.88
N GLU A 131 -2.76 11.68 10.10
CA GLU A 131 -2.86 12.72 11.13
C GLU A 131 -1.49 13.20 11.62
N ASN A 132 -0.49 12.31 11.64
CA ASN A 132 0.87 12.64 12.06
C ASN A 132 1.79 12.98 10.87
N GLU A 133 1.26 13.00 9.64
CA GLU A 133 2.01 13.18 8.40
C GLU A 133 3.22 12.25 8.25
N MET A 134 3.10 11.03 8.78
CA MET A 134 4.14 10.01 8.83
C MET A 134 4.03 9.01 7.66
N VAL A 135 5.10 8.26 7.46
CA VAL A 135 5.13 7.12 6.54
C VAL A 135 5.60 5.87 7.27
N ALA A 136 5.30 4.71 6.73
CA ALA A 136 5.78 3.44 7.26
C ALA A 136 6.64 2.71 6.23
N LEU A 137 7.69 2.05 6.70
CA LEU A 137 8.68 1.38 5.86
C LEU A 137 8.83 -0.07 6.26
N ALA A 138 8.95 -0.94 5.26
CA ALA A 138 9.35 -2.33 5.43
C ALA A 138 10.54 -2.65 4.52
N SER A 139 11.54 -3.36 5.07
CA SER A 139 12.59 -3.96 4.24
C SER A 139 12.01 -5.09 3.40
N LEU A 140 12.33 -5.08 2.11
CA LEU A 140 12.06 -6.19 1.20
C LEU A 140 13.39 -6.87 0.80
N SER A 141 14.32 -7.00 1.74
CA SER A 141 15.60 -7.65 1.49
C SER A 141 15.39 -9.14 1.17
N SER A 142 15.89 -9.56 0.01
CA SER A 142 16.08 -10.99 -0.28
C SER A 142 17.08 -11.54 0.72
N ALA A 143 16.81 -12.73 1.28
CA ALA A 143 17.51 -13.37 2.39
C ALA A 143 19.04 -13.60 2.21
N SER A 144 19.67 -13.07 1.17
CA SER A 144 21.10 -13.22 0.86
C SER A 144 22.04 -12.21 1.53
N THR A 145 21.53 -11.18 2.23
CA THR A 145 22.37 -10.22 2.95
C THR A 145 21.86 -10.05 4.38
N PRO A 146 22.64 -10.42 5.41
CA PRO A 146 22.29 -10.16 6.78
C PRO A 146 22.37 -8.64 7.03
N GLU A 147 21.28 -7.93 6.80
CA GLU A 147 21.12 -6.56 7.30
C GLU A 147 21.19 -6.64 8.84
N SER A 148 22.09 -5.86 9.43
CA SER A 148 22.21 -5.77 10.89
C SER A 148 20.86 -5.36 11.50
N PRO A 149 20.42 -5.95 12.62
CA PRO A 149 19.12 -5.64 13.24
C PRO A 149 18.90 -4.16 13.62
N GLN A 150 19.94 -3.34 13.57
CA GLN A 150 19.92 -1.91 13.92
C GLN A 150 20.06 -0.98 12.71
N ALA A 151 20.29 -1.49 11.49
CA ALA A 151 20.41 -0.63 10.32
C ALA A 151 19.00 -0.31 9.77
N PRO A 152 18.71 0.97 9.42
CA PRO A 152 17.45 1.30 8.76
C PRO A 152 17.37 0.54 7.43
N PRO A 153 16.17 0.08 7.02
CA PRO A 153 16.01 -0.64 5.78
C PRO A 153 16.49 0.25 4.63
N SER A 154 17.36 -0.29 3.77
CA SER A 154 17.93 0.50 2.67
C SER A 154 17.02 0.55 1.45
N SER A 155 16.25 -0.52 1.23
CA SER A 155 15.33 -0.72 0.11
C SER A 155 14.10 -1.51 0.57
N GLY A 156 13.01 -1.44 -0.19
CA GLY A 156 11.78 -2.17 0.12
C GLY A 156 10.51 -1.38 -0.18
N ILE A 157 9.53 -1.47 0.73
CA ILE A 157 8.19 -0.89 0.52
C ILE A 157 7.96 0.24 1.50
N LEU A 158 7.61 1.41 0.98
CA LEU A 158 7.17 2.57 1.74
C LEU A 158 5.67 2.73 1.59
N ILE A 159 4.91 2.73 2.68
CA ILE A 159 3.46 2.92 2.66
C ILE A 159 3.05 4.28 3.22
N PHE A 160 2.05 4.88 2.59
CA PHE A 160 1.44 6.14 3.01
C PHE A 160 -0.07 6.13 2.70
N PRO A 161 -0.89 6.90 3.43
CA PRO A 161 -2.32 6.93 3.22
C PRO A 161 -2.68 7.70 1.94
N ALA A 162 -3.75 7.26 1.28
CA ALA A 162 -4.32 8.03 0.19
C ALA A 162 -4.96 9.32 0.73
N SER A 163 -4.76 10.44 0.03
CA SER A 163 -5.21 11.77 0.48
C SER A 163 -6.73 11.90 0.70
N ASN A 164 -7.53 11.02 0.10
CA ASN A 164 -8.99 11.06 0.10
C ASN A 164 -9.64 9.83 0.74
N SER A 165 -8.87 8.89 1.30
CA SER A 165 -9.43 7.63 1.80
C SER A 165 -8.58 7.01 2.91
N THR A 166 -9.24 6.68 4.02
CA THR A 166 -8.65 5.87 5.10
C THR A 166 -8.78 4.37 4.87
N ALA A 167 -9.49 3.98 3.80
CA ALA A 167 -9.70 2.59 3.42
C ALA A 167 -8.67 2.10 2.40
N LEU A 168 -7.69 2.93 2.05
CA LEU A 168 -6.68 2.64 1.04
C LEU A 168 -5.33 3.18 1.48
N LEU A 169 -4.30 2.34 1.36
CA LEU A 169 -2.90 2.74 1.50
C LEU A 169 -2.23 2.61 0.13
N VAL A 170 -1.30 3.51 -0.14
CA VAL A 170 -0.43 3.47 -1.33
C VAL A 170 0.93 3.00 -0.88
N GLY A 171 1.49 2.01 -1.56
CA GLY A 171 2.88 1.58 -1.39
C GLY A 171 3.73 2.06 -2.55
N ALA A 172 4.89 2.64 -2.26
CA ALA A 172 5.95 2.92 -3.21
C ALA A 172 7.04 1.85 -3.06
N LEU A 173 7.46 1.26 -4.17
CA LEU A 173 8.38 0.14 -4.23
C LEU A 173 9.77 0.63 -4.62
N PHE A 174 10.73 0.48 -3.71
CA PHE A 174 12.14 0.77 -3.91
C PHE A 174 12.86 -0.56 -4.07
N LEU A 175 12.87 -1.09 -5.30
CA LEU A 175 13.45 -2.38 -5.65
C LEU A 175 14.66 -2.19 -6.58
N ASP A 176 15.43 -3.27 -6.80
CA ASP A 176 16.51 -3.32 -7.80
C ASP A 176 17.64 -2.28 -7.62
N GLY A 177 18.01 -1.98 -6.38
CA GLY A 177 19.14 -1.09 -6.06
C GLY A 177 18.76 0.38 -5.87
N GLU A 178 17.49 0.74 -6.02
CA GLU A 178 16.97 2.02 -5.55
C GLU A 178 16.86 2.00 -4.02
N SER A 179 17.43 3.02 -3.37
CA SER A 179 17.31 3.19 -1.92
C SER A 179 16.15 4.11 -1.56
N PHE A 180 15.65 4.00 -0.33
CA PHE A 180 14.73 5.01 0.18
C PHE A 180 15.39 6.40 0.17
N PRO A 181 14.59 7.48 0.02
CA PRO A 181 15.13 8.83 0.02
C PRO A 181 15.78 9.20 1.37
N ASP A 182 16.85 10.00 1.34
CA ASP A 182 17.63 10.37 2.53
C ASP A 182 16.79 11.03 3.63
N PHE A 183 15.80 11.84 3.26
CA PHE A 183 14.90 12.48 4.22
C PHE A 183 14.03 11.46 4.96
N VAL A 184 13.68 10.34 4.32
CA VAL A 184 12.94 9.25 4.96
C VAL A 184 13.85 8.45 5.89
N LEU A 185 15.06 8.12 5.43
CA LEU A 185 16.07 7.45 6.25
C LEU A 185 16.47 8.29 7.47
N SER A 186 16.45 9.62 7.35
CA SER A 186 16.72 10.54 8.45
C SER A 186 15.59 10.59 9.48
N ALA A 187 14.34 10.40 9.06
CA ALA A 187 13.16 10.36 9.95
C ALA A 187 12.97 9.01 10.67
N MET A 188 13.75 7.99 10.26
CA MET A 188 13.80 6.67 10.90
C MET A 188 14.76 6.59 12.10
N LYS A 189 15.63 7.59 12.27
CA LYS A 189 16.58 7.70 13.40
C LYS A 189 15.92 8.35 14.61
#